data_AF-A0A2U1TL29-F1
#
_entry.id   AF-A0A2U1TL29-F1
#
_cell.length_a   1.000
_cell.length_b   1.000
_cell.length_c   1.000
_cell.angle_alpha   90.00
_cell.angle_beta   90.00
_cell.angle_gamma   90.00
#
_symmetry.space_group_name_H-M   'P 1'
#
loop_
_entity.id
_entity.type
_entity.pdbx_description
1 polymer ?
#
loop_
_entity_poly.entity_id
_entity_poly.type
_entity_poly.pdbx_seq_one_letter_code
_entity_poly.pdbx_strand_id
1 'polypeptide(L)' 'MTNKISVVVSMLCEGTPKVMNAIQESFDVFVALSGYSVEEMIGNKNLIDALNRHINNDLVDELDLEYGSVIINIVYNN' A
#
# COMPACT_ATOMS: atom_id res chain seq x y z
N MET A 1 19.79 -13.65 10.86
CA MET A 1 19.58 -12.94 9.60
C MET A 1 18.32 -12.12 9.79
N THR A 2 18.42 -10.79 9.71
CA THR A 2 17.25 -9.94 9.82
C THR A 2 16.63 -9.87 8.43
N ASN A 3 15.51 -10.55 8.21
CA ASN A 3 14.80 -10.48 6.95
C ASN A 3 14.40 -9.02 6.70
N LYS A 4 14.75 -8.46 5.54
CA LYS A 4 14.41 -7.07 5.22
C LYS A 4 12.96 -7.04 4.72
N ILE A 5 12.08 -6.36 5.44
CA ILE A 5 10.70 -6.15 4.98
C ILE A 5 10.73 -5.19 3.79
N SER A 6 10.03 -5.56 2.72
CA SER A 6 9.87 -4.73 1.52
C SER A 6 8.39 -4.57 1.21
N VAL A 7 7.97 -3.33 0.92
CA VAL A 7 6.65 -3.03 0.36
C VAL A 7 6.79 -3.01 -1.16
N VAL A 8 6.03 -3.86 -1.83
CA VAL A 8 6.00 -3.99 -3.29
C VAL A 8 4.72 -3.37 -3.80
N VAL A 9 4.86 -2.40 -4.70
CA VAL A 9 3.74 -1.70 -5.35
C VAL A 9 3.68 -2.16 -6.80
N SER A 10 2.59 -2.82 -7.18
CA SER A 10 2.29 -3.18 -8.56
C SER A 10 1.27 -2.18 -9.11
N MET A 11 1.65 -1.42 -10.13
CA MET A 11 0.79 -0.39 -10.73
C MET A 11 0.29 -0.85 -12.10
N LEU A 12 -1.02 -0.73 -12.30
CA LEU A 12 -1.71 -0.87 -13.59
C LEU A 12 -2.03 0.50 -14.22
N CYS A 13 -1.74 1.58 -13.51
CA CYS A 13 -1.78 2.96 -13.98
C CYS A 13 -0.37 3.53 -14.25
N GLU A 14 -0.30 4.75 -14.75
CA GLU A 14 0.97 5.47 -14.94
C GLU A 14 1.62 5.79 -13.59
N GLY A 15 2.88 5.35 -13.41
CA GLY A 15 3.68 5.57 -12.20
C GLY A 15 4.24 6.99 -12.08
N THR A 16 3.39 8.00 -12.21
CA THR A 16 3.82 9.40 -12.09
C THR A 16 4.26 9.73 -10.66
N PRO A 17 5.11 10.74 -10.44
CA PRO A 17 5.48 11.18 -9.09
C PRO A 17 4.27 11.53 -8.22
N LYS A 18 3.19 12.06 -8.81
CA LYS A 18 1.95 12.38 -8.11
C LYS A 18 1.28 11.12 -7.54
N VAL A 19 1.19 10.06 -8.36
CA VAL A 19 0.62 8.77 -7.94
C VAL A 19 1.48 8.11 -6.86
N MET A 20 2.81 8.12 -7.03
CA MET A 20 3.73 7.53 -6.05
C MET A 20 3.65 8.25 -4.69
N ASN A 21 3.55 9.58 -4.70
CA ASN A 21 3.40 10.35 -3.46
C ASN A 21 2.06 10.04 -2.77
N ALA A 22 0.95 10.00 -3.50
CA ALA A 22 -0.36 9.65 -2.93
C ALA A 22 -0.38 8.24 -2.34
N ILE A 23 0.25 7.26 -3.00
CA ILE A 23 0.39 5.89 -2.45
C ILE A 23 1.18 5.91 -1.15
N GLN A 24 2.30 6.64 -1.10
CA GLN A 24 3.14 6.72 0.10
C GLN A 24 2.41 7.41 1.26
N GLU A 25 1.75 8.54 1.00
CA GLU A 25 0.97 9.28 2.01
C GLU A 25 -0.18 8.42 2.56
N SER A 26 -0.97 7.80 1.69
CA SER A 26 -2.08 6.91 2.09
C SER A 26 -1.58 5.67 2.85
N PHE A 27 -0.43 5.09 2.45
CA PHE A 27 0.20 4.00 3.19
C PHE A 27 0.59 4.42 4.61
N ASP A 28 1.25 5.57 4.77
CA ASP A 28 1.69 6.07 6.07
C ASP A 28 0.50 6.37 6.99
N VAL A 29 -0.58 6.94 6.44
CA VAL A 29 -1.85 7.15 7.16
C VAL A 29 -2.45 5.82 7.60
N PHE A 30 -2.54 4.82 6.71
CA PHE A 30 -3.07 3.52 7.07
C PHE A 30 -2.30 2.86 8.22
N VAL A 31 -0.97 2.85 8.13
CA VAL A 31 -0.12 2.25 9.17
C VAL A 31 -0.36 2.97 10.50
N ALA A 32 -0.38 4.30 10.51
CA ALA A 32 -0.64 5.10 11.71
C ALA A 32 -2.03 4.83 12.32
N LEU A 33 -3.07 4.72 11.49
CA LEU A 33 -4.45 4.48 11.96
C LEU A 33 -4.70 3.03 12.38
N SER A 34 -4.05 2.07 11.74
CA SER A 34 -4.25 0.65 12.01
C SER A 34 -3.68 0.21 13.36
N GLY A 35 -2.66 0.92 13.85
CA GLY A 35 -1.92 0.55 15.06
C GLY A 35 -1.03 -0.69 14.91
N TYR A 36 -0.95 -1.26 13.70
CA TYR A 36 -0.08 -2.39 13.39
C TYR A 36 1.24 -1.91 12.79
N SER A 37 2.33 -2.56 13.16
CA SER A 37 3.58 -2.43 12.45
C SER A 37 3.51 -3.12 11.07
N VAL A 38 4.34 -2.67 10.13
CA VAL A 38 4.48 -3.31 8.80
C VAL A 38 4.85 -4.80 8.93
N GLU A 39 5.59 -5.16 9.98
CA GLU A 39 5.94 -6.56 10.30
C GLU A 39 4.73 -7.39 10.72
N GLU A 40 3.78 -6.84 11.48
CA GLU A 40 2.57 -7.55 11.86
C GLU A 40 1.59 -7.69 10.68
N MET A 41 1.64 -6.75 9.74
CA MET A 41 0.77 -6.74 8.56
C MET A 41 1.12 -7.85 7.56
N ILE A 42 2.40 -8.21 7.41
CA ILE A 42 2.86 -9.14 6.36
C ILE A 42 2.18 -10.52 6.41
N GLY A 43 1.88 -11.02 7.61
CA GLY A 43 1.23 -12.31 7.83
C GLY A 43 -0.30 -12.22 7.87
N ASN A 44 -0.86 -11.01 7.77
CA ASN A 44 -2.28 -10.77 7.96
C ASN A 44 -2.93 -10.30 6.66
N LYS A 45 -3.44 -11.27 5.89
CA LYS A 45 -4.12 -11.01 4.62
C LYS A 45 -5.27 -10.00 4.74
N ASN A 46 -6.03 -10.01 5.84
CA ASN A 46 -7.13 -9.07 6.02
C ASN A 46 -6.64 -7.61 6.14
N LEU A 47 -5.48 -7.40 6.77
CA LEU A 47 -4.85 -6.08 6.84
C LEU A 47 -4.30 -5.63 5.48
N ILE A 48 -3.70 -6.55 4.72
CA ILE A 48 -3.24 -6.26 3.35
C ILE A 48 -4.43 -5.93 2.42
N ASP A 49 -5.53 -6.67 2.52
CA ASP A 49 -6.75 -6.40 1.73
C ASP A 49 -7.42 -5.08 2.15
N ALA A 50 -7.31 -4.68 3.43
CA ALA A 50 -7.78 -3.39 3.93
C ALA A 50 -6.89 -2.23 3.44
N LEU A 51 -5.56 -2.41 3.47
CA LEU A 51 -4.58 -1.46 2.94
C LEU A 51 -4.81 -1.19 1.45
N ASN A 52 -4.97 -2.27 0.66
CA ASN A 52 -5.25 -2.15 -0.77
C ASN A 52 -6.55 -1.38 -1.04
N ARG A 53 -7.61 -1.65 -0.27
CA ARG A 53 -8.87 -0.89 -0.36
C ARG A 53 -8.69 0.58 -0.03
N HIS A 54 -7.98 0.88 1.07
CA HIS A 54 -7.75 2.25 1.50
C HIS A 54 -7.02 3.07 0.44
N ILE A 55 -5.87 2.58 -0.03
CA ILE A 55 -5.06 3.27 -1.04
C ILE A 55 -5.84 3.43 -2.35
N ASN A 56 -6.54 2.41 -2.82
CA ASN A 56 -7.29 2.55 -4.07
C ASN A 56 -8.47 3.52 -3.95
N ASN A 57 -9.12 3.63 -2.79
CA ASN A 57 -10.15 4.65 -2.57
C ASN A 57 -9.55 6.06 -2.64
N ASP A 58 -8.44 6.31 -1.95
CA ASP A 58 -7.79 7.62 -1.96
C ASP A 58 -7.33 8.00 -3.38
N LEU A 59 -6.78 7.05 -4.14
CA LEU A 59 -6.37 7.27 -5.52
C LEU A 59 -7.54 7.56 -6.47
N VAL A 60 -8.69 6.92 -6.25
CA VAL A 60 -9.93 7.25 -6.99
C VAL A 60 -10.36 8.67 -6.65
N ASP A 61 -10.44 9.00 -5.36
CA ASP A 61 -10.99 10.27 -4.88
C ASP A 61 -10.08 11.47 -5.21
N GLU A 62 -8.76 11.31 -5.11
CA GLU A 62 -7.80 12.42 -5.28
C GLU A 62 -7.27 12.56 -6.70
N LEU A 63 -7.17 11.45 -7.45
CA LEU A 63 -6.49 11.38 -8.74
C LEU A 63 -7.37 10.90 -9.89
N ASP A 64 -8.65 10.58 -9.63
CA ASP A 64 -9.60 10.06 -10.64
C ASP A 64 -9.08 8.79 -11.33
N LEU A 65 -8.33 7.97 -10.59
CA LEU A 65 -7.83 6.68 -11.07
C LEU A 65 -8.90 5.60 -10.96
N GLU A 66 -8.81 4.57 -11.83
CA GLU A 66 -9.68 3.41 -11.73
C GLU A 66 -9.38 2.62 -10.45
N TYR A 67 -10.42 2.23 -9.70
CA TYR A 67 -10.27 1.40 -8.52
C TYR A 67 -9.60 0.06 -8.87
N GLY A 68 -8.55 -0.31 -8.15
CA GLY A 68 -7.75 -1.50 -8.43
C GLY A 68 -6.54 -1.24 -9.33
N SER A 69 -6.27 0.03 -9.68
CA SER A 69 -5.07 0.44 -10.41
C SER A 69 -3.76 0.17 -9.68
N VAL A 70 -3.81 -0.05 -8.36
CA VAL A 70 -2.63 -0.31 -7.54
C VAL A 70 -2.85 -1.54 -6.66
N ILE A 71 -1.85 -2.41 -6.61
CA ILE A 71 -1.82 -3.56 -5.70
C ILE A 71 -0.57 -3.46 -4.83
N ILE A 72 -0.78 -3.45 -3.51
CA ILE A 72 0.27 -3.43 -2.49
C ILE A 72 0.45 -4.82 -1.91
N ASN A 73 1.69 -5.27 -1.86
CA ASN A 73 2.11 -6.46 -1.14
C ASN A 73 3.24 -6.12 -0.18
N ILE A 74 3.27 -6.79 0.97
CA ILE A 74 4.38 -6.71 1.91
C ILE A 74 5.05 -8.07 1.89
N VAL A 75 6.38 -8.11 1.73
CA VAL A 75 7.14 -9.35 1.60
C VAL A 75 8.42 -9.31 2.43
N TYR A 76 8.86 -10.48 2.89
CA TYR A 76 10.20 -10.66 3.43
C TYR A 76 11.16 -10.82 2.27
N ASN A 77 12.24 -10.04 2.29
CA ASN A 77 13.33 -10.12 1.34
C ASN A 77 14.57 -10.68 2.05
N ASN A 78 15.21 -11.67 1.43
CA ASN A 78 16.46 -12.28 1.90
C ASN A 78 17.69 -11.56 1.34
#